data_AF-A0A1Y4JI39-F1
#
_entry.id   AF-A0A1Y4JI39-F1
#
_cell.length_a   1.000
_cell.length_b   1.000
_cell.length_c   1.000
_cell.angle_alpha   90.00
_cell.angle_beta   90.00
_cell.angle_gamma   90.00
#
_symmetry.space_group_name_H-M   'P 1'
#
loop_
_entity.id
_entity.type
_entity.pdbx_description
1 polymer ?
#
loop_
_entity_poly.entity_id
_entity_poly.type
_entity_poly.pdbx_seq_one_letter_code
_entity_poly.pdbx_strand_id
1 'polypeptide(L)'
;MEMTVRMPANYNLMTEDEMTYTTGGADAGSVAALISGGISLAVSGLLLYNWIDQLLGARRWYAANKTGNIGTDLEKGVDTWLNYTTTSVLNCVRSVLATAASIGSPLGWVVSAVAFATV
;
A
#
# COMPACT_ATOMS: atom_id res chain seq x y z
N MET A 1 -28.75 41.94 -49.44
CA MET A 1 -28.25 42.78 -48.33
C MET A 1 -27.17 41.98 -47.63
N GLU A 2 -25.91 42.42 -47.69
CA GLU A 2 -24.82 41.79 -46.94
C GLU A 2 -24.90 42.20 -45.47
N MET A 3 -24.74 41.22 -44.58
CA MET A 3 -24.79 41.43 -43.14
C MET A 3 -23.36 41.45 -42.59
N THR A 4 -22.79 42.64 -42.44
CA THR A 4 -21.45 42.79 -41.84
C THR A 4 -21.58 42.74 -40.30
N VAL A 5 -21.05 41.68 -39.69
CA VAL A 5 -20.92 41.56 -38.24
C VAL A 5 -19.87 42.57 -37.76
N ARG A 6 -20.30 43.68 -37.13
CA ARG A 6 -19.41 44.68 -36.54
C ARG A 6 -19.20 44.33 -35.07
N MET A 7 -18.03 43.80 -34.72
CA MET A 7 -17.66 43.58 -33.32
C MET A 7 -17.46 44.93 -32.59
N PRO A 8 -17.82 45.06 -31.31
CA PRO A 8 -17.63 46.29 -30.53
C PRO A 8 -16.15 46.66 -30.41
N ALA A 9 -15.84 47.96 -30.41
CA ALA A 9 -14.49 48.54 -30.53
C ALA A 9 -13.48 48.22 -29.40
N ASN A 10 -13.79 47.30 -28.49
CA ASN A 10 -12.92 46.86 -27.39
C ASN A 10 -12.70 45.34 -27.34
N TYR A 11 -13.13 44.59 -28.35
CA TYR A 11 -12.67 43.21 -28.52
C TYR A 11 -11.33 43.22 -29.28
N ASN A 12 -10.23 43.33 -28.54
CA ASN A 12 -8.95 42.90 -29.09
C ASN A 12 -9.03 41.38 -29.28
N LEU A 13 -8.94 40.94 -30.54
CA LEU A 13 -8.66 39.55 -30.85
C LEU A 13 -7.27 39.26 -30.29
N MET A 14 -7.18 38.48 -29.22
CA MET A 14 -5.89 37.94 -28.79
C MET A 14 -5.33 37.15 -29.96
N THR A 15 -4.12 37.49 -30.39
CA THR A 15 -3.42 36.76 -31.45
C THR A 15 -3.05 35.37 -30.94
N GLU A 16 -2.95 34.38 -31.82
CA GLU A 16 -2.63 32.98 -31.45
C GLU A 16 -1.35 32.88 -30.60
N ASP A 17 -0.41 33.80 -30.79
CA ASP A 17 0.82 33.93 -30.00
C ASP A 17 0.57 34.24 -28.51
N GLU A 18 -0.51 34.96 -28.15
CA GLU A 18 -0.87 35.24 -26.76
C GLU A 18 -1.58 34.07 -26.07
N MET A 19 -2.07 33.07 -26.83
CA MET A 19 -2.70 31.87 -26.27
C MET A 19 -1.70 30.79 -25.86
N THR A 20 -0.42 30.94 -26.18
CA THR A 20 0.59 29.88 -25.99
C THR A 20 1.27 29.92 -24.61
N TYR A 21 0.95 30.90 -23.76
CA TYR A 21 1.59 31.05 -22.44
C TYR A 21 1.02 30.17 -21.31
N THR A 22 -0.01 29.35 -21.58
CA THR A 22 -0.60 28.45 -20.56
C THR A 22 -0.26 26.98 -20.78
N THR A 23 0.59 26.64 -21.76
CA THR A 23 0.96 25.24 -22.05
C THR A 23 2.35 24.89 -21.52
N GLY A 24 2.67 25.36 -20.31
CA GLY A 24 3.99 25.18 -19.67
C GLY A 24 3.96 24.49 -18.30
N GLY A 25 2.82 23.93 -17.89
CA GLY A 25 2.70 23.19 -16.64
C GLY A 25 2.64 21.69 -16.91
N ALA A 26 3.79 21.01 -17.02
CA ALA A 26 3.81 19.61 -16.61
C ALA A 26 3.47 19.62 -15.12
N ASP A 27 2.18 19.43 -14.81
CA ASP A 27 1.58 19.68 -13.52
C ASP A 27 2.47 19.13 -12.41
N ALA A 28 3.01 20.01 -11.56
CA ALA A 28 3.66 19.58 -10.32
C ALA A 28 2.74 18.64 -9.51
N GLY A 29 1.41 18.77 -9.69
CA GLY A 29 0.40 17.85 -9.18
C GLY A 29 0.42 16.44 -9.80
N SER A 30 0.75 16.29 -11.08
CA SER A 30 0.84 14.97 -11.75
C SER A 30 2.10 14.21 -11.33
N VAL A 31 3.23 14.91 -11.19
CA VAL A 31 4.48 14.33 -10.68
C VAL A 31 4.34 14.00 -9.19
N ALA A 32 3.73 14.88 -8.38
CA ALA A 32 3.45 14.59 -6.97
C ALA A 32 2.45 13.43 -6.79
N ALA A 33 1.44 13.32 -7.65
CA ALA A 33 0.50 12.19 -7.67
C ALA A 33 1.18 10.87 -8.07
N LEU A 34 2.08 10.90 -9.06
CA LEU A 34 2.85 9.72 -9.46
C LEU A 34 3.84 9.28 -8.37
N ILE A 35 4.53 10.24 -7.74
CA ILE A 35 5.46 9.98 -6.64
C ILE A 35 4.69 9.45 -5.42
N SER A 36 3.60 10.10 -5.02
CA SER A 36 2.79 9.65 -3.87
C SER A 36 2.12 8.30 -4.13
N GLY A 37 1.61 8.05 -5.34
CA GLY A 37 1.09 6.76 -5.77
C GLY A 37 2.15 5.66 -5.77
N GLY A 38 3.35 5.96 -6.28
CA GLY A 38 4.49 5.05 -6.26
C GLY A 38 4.98 4.72 -4.84
N ILE A 39 5.06 5.72 -3.96
CA ILE A 39 5.38 5.53 -2.54
C ILE A 39 4.30 4.70 -1.85
N SER A 40 3.01 4.98 -2.11
CA SER A 40 1.90 4.21 -1.54
C SER A 40 1.95 2.75 -1.99
N LEU A 41 2.17 2.47 -3.27
CA LEU A 41 2.33 1.11 -3.78
C LEU A 41 3.57 0.41 -3.21
N ALA A 42 4.69 1.12 -3.09
CA ALA A 42 5.91 0.57 -2.49
C ALA A 42 5.71 0.25 -1.00
N VAL A 43 5.09 1.14 -0.23
CA VAL A 43 4.77 0.93 1.19
C VAL A 43 3.78 -0.23 1.34
N SER A 44 2.71 -0.27 0.56
CA SER A 44 1.76 -1.39 0.56
C SER A 44 2.43 -2.72 0.17
N GLY A 45 3.33 -2.70 -0.83
CA GLY A 45 4.12 -3.86 -1.22
C GLY A 45 5.07 -4.33 -0.13
N LEU A 46 5.72 -3.41 0.59
CA LEU A 46 6.60 -3.72 1.72
C LEU A 46 5.81 -4.33 2.89
N LEU A 47 4.62 -3.81 3.17
CA LEU A 47 3.71 -4.33 4.19
C LEU A 47 3.21 -5.73 3.82
N LEU A 48 2.82 -5.95 2.56
CA LEU A 48 2.42 -7.25 2.04
C LEU A 48 3.57 -8.27 2.13
N TYR A 49 4.77 -7.87 1.69
CA TYR A 49 5.96 -8.71 1.79
C TYR A 49 6.28 -9.07 3.24
N ASN A 50 6.29 -8.07 4.13
CA ASN A 50 6.53 -8.28 5.55
C ASN A 50 5.55 -9.29 6.15
N TRP A 51 4.27 -9.15 5.80
CA TRP A 51 3.22 -10.01 6.29
C TRP A 51 3.34 -11.45 5.75
N ILE A 52 3.63 -11.63 4.45
CA ILE A 52 3.90 -12.96 3.86
C ILE A 52 5.10 -13.64 4.53
N ASP A 53 6.19 -12.90 4.76
CA ASP A 53 7.39 -13.40 5.42
C ASP A 53 7.10 -13.90 6.84
N GLN A 54 6.37 -13.11 7.63
CA GLN A 54 5.94 -13.49 8.99
C GLN A 54 5.02 -14.73 8.99
N LEU A 55 4.09 -14.80 8.04
CA LEU A 55 3.15 -15.92 7.92
C LEU A 55 3.87 -17.23 7.56
N LEU A 56 4.82 -17.19 6.63
CA LEU A 56 5.64 -18.36 6.29
C LEU A 56 6.55 -18.76 7.45
N GLY A 57 7.11 -17.80 8.19
CA GLY A 57 7.88 -18.05 9.41
C GLY A 57 7.05 -18.76 10.49
N ALA A 58 5.86 -18.24 10.78
CA ALA A 58 4.92 -18.84 11.73
C ALA A 58 4.52 -20.27 11.32
N ARG A 59 4.28 -20.49 10.02
CA ARG A 59 3.96 -21.81 9.47
C ARG A 59 5.10 -22.82 9.66
N ARG A 60 6.34 -22.43 9.35
CA ARG A 60 7.53 -23.28 9.55
C ARG A 60 7.75 -23.60 11.02
N TRP A 61 7.59 -22.61 11.88
CA TRP A 61 7.68 -22.81 13.34
C TRP A 61 6.61 -23.78 13.83
N TYR A 62 5.34 -23.59 13.43
CA TYR A 62 4.25 -24.47 13.85
C TYR A 62 4.46 -25.91 13.38
N ALA A 63 4.87 -26.11 12.13
CA ALA A 63 5.16 -27.45 11.61
C ALA A 63 6.25 -28.18 12.42
N ALA A 64 7.25 -27.45 12.94
CA ALA A 64 8.35 -27.99 13.71
C ALA A 64 8.05 -28.15 15.22
N ASN A 65 7.10 -27.38 15.77
CA ASN A 65 6.88 -27.29 17.22
C ASN A 65 5.50 -27.79 17.67
N LYS A 66 4.61 -28.18 16.74
CA LYS A 66 3.27 -28.69 17.08
C LYS A 66 3.35 -29.91 17.98
N THR A 67 2.59 -29.88 19.06
CA THR A 67 2.49 -30.96 20.03
C THR A 67 1.23 -31.80 19.83
N GLY A 68 0.30 -31.33 18.99
CA GLY A 68 -1.03 -31.94 18.81
C GLY A 68 -2.04 -31.50 19.87
N ASN A 69 -1.62 -30.72 20.87
CA ASN A 69 -2.52 -30.03 21.79
C ASN A 69 -2.63 -28.56 21.38
N ILE A 70 -3.82 -28.17 20.92
CA ILE A 70 -4.04 -26.81 20.41
C ILE A 70 -3.86 -25.73 21.47
N GLY A 71 -4.19 -26.01 22.74
CA GLY A 71 -4.01 -25.04 23.84
C GLY A 71 -2.54 -24.76 24.10
N THR A 72 -1.73 -25.82 24.20
CA THR A 72 -0.27 -25.70 24.39
C THR A 72 0.42 -25.09 23.17
N ASP A 73 -0.03 -25.43 21.96
CA ASP A 73 0.54 -24.90 20.73
C ASP A 73 0.24 -23.39 20.57
N LEU A 74 -0.95 -22.94 20.99
CA LEU A 74 -1.31 -21.52 21.01
C LEU A 74 -0.47 -20.75 22.04
N GLU A 75 -0.32 -21.27 23.25
CA GLU A 75 0.47 -20.63 24.32
C GLU A 75 1.94 -20.44 23.87
N LYS A 76 2.57 -21.50 23.35
CA LYS A 76 3.93 -21.44 22.80
C LYS A 76 4.04 -20.52 21.59
N GLY A 77 3.00 -20.47 20.75
CA GLY A 77 2.93 -19.58 19.60
C GLY A 77 2.89 -18.10 20.02
N VAL A 78 2.08 -17.78 21.03
CA VAL A 78 2.00 -16.44 21.62
C VAL A 78 3.33 -16.03 22.26
N ASP A 79 3.96 -16.93 23.04
CA ASP A 79 5.27 -16.67 23.65
C ASP A 79 6.36 -16.43 22.59
N THR A 80 6.35 -17.21 21.51
CA THR A 80 7.31 -17.03 20.40
C THR A 80 7.09 -15.68 19.71
N TRP A 81 5.84 -15.30 19.48
CA TRP A 81 5.51 -13.99 18.91
C TRP A 81 5.91 -12.84 19.84
N LEU A 82 5.68 -12.95 21.15
CA LEU A 82 6.08 -11.96 22.15
C LEU A 82 7.60 -11.81 22.22
N ASN A 83 8.33 -12.93 22.23
CA ASN A 83 9.80 -12.92 22.22
C ASN A 83 10.34 -12.25 20.96
N TYR A 84 9.81 -12.60 19.78
CA TYR A 84 10.20 -11.95 18.53
C TYR A 84 9.92 -10.44 18.55
N THR A 85 8.72 -10.06 18.99
CA THR A 85 8.25 -8.66 19.06
C THR A 85 9.11 -7.81 19.99
N THR A 86 9.50 -8.35 21.15
CA THR A 86 10.25 -7.63 22.18
C THR A 86 11.75 -7.59 21.94
N THR A 87 12.28 -8.39 21.01
CA THR A 87 13.72 -8.45 20.72
C THR A 87 14.27 -7.14 20.14
N SER A 88 13.47 -6.39 19.37
CA SER A 88 13.89 -5.06 18.88
C SER A 88 12.71 -4.21 18.43
N VAL A 89 12.91 -2.89 18.36
CA VAL A 89 11.91 -1.93 17.85
C VAL A 89 11.49 -2.26 16.41
N LEU A 90 12.45 -2.66 15.56
CA LEU A 90 12.12 -3.05 14.19
C LEU A 90 11.27 -4.32 14.17
N ASN A 91 11.60 -5.34 14.97
CA ASN A 91 10.79 -6.55 15.04
C ASN A 91 9.39 -6.28 15.57
N CYS A 92 9.25 -5.37 16.54
CA CYS A 92 7.96 -4.90 17.04
C CYS A 92 7.10 -4.27 15.94
N VAL A 93 7.66 -3.33 15.17
CA VAL A 93 6.93 -2.70 14.05
C VAL A 93 6.52 -3.75 13.01
N ARG A 94 7.42 -4.67 12.66
CA ARG A 94 7.13 -5.75 11.71
C ARG A 94 6.02 -6.67 12.22
N SER A 95 6.08 -7.11 13.48
CA SER A 95 5.12 -8.06 14.03
C SER A 95 3.73 -7.43 14.21
N VAL A 96 3.64 -6.20 14.69
CA VAL A 96 2.37 -5.48 14.88
C VAL A 96 1.70 -5.21 13.54
N LEU A 97 2.45 -4.77 12.53
CA LEU A 97 1.90 -4.54 11.19
C LEU A 97 1.43 -5.83 10.52
N ALA A 98 2.17 -6.92 10.67
CA ALA A 98 1.76 -8.24 10.17
C ALA A 98 0.49 -8.74 10.88
N THR A 99 0.37 -8.57 12.21
CA THR A 99 -0.83 -8.92 12.98
C THR A 99 -2.03 -8.04 12.60
N ALA A 100 -1.83 -6.74 12.40
CA ALA A 100 -2.89 -5.84 11.93
C ALA A 100 -3.38 -6.24 10.53
N ALA A 101 -2.47 -6.65 9.64
CA ALA A 101 -2.80 -7.09 8.29
C ALA A 101 -3.62 -8.40 8.29
N SER A 102 -3.32 -9.35 9.18
CA SER A 102 -4.09 -10.61 9.27
C SER A 102 -5.51 -10.41 9.82
N ILE A 103 -5.74 -9.40 10.66
CA ILE A 103 -7.07 -9.12 11.24
C ILE A 103 -7.87 -8.16 10.36
N GLY A 104 -7.24 -7.12 9.81
CA GLY A 104 -7.91 -5.96 9.21
C GLY A 104 -7.99 -5.91 7.69
N SER A 105 -7.34 -6.81 6.95
CA SER A 105 -7.28 -6.74 5.49
C SER A 105 -8.06 -7.88 4.80
N PRO A 106 -8.92 -7.57 3.80
CA PRO A 106 -9.53 -8.59 2.93
C PRO A 106 -8.49 -9.42 2.17
N LEU A 107 -7.38 -8.81 1.74
CA LEU A 107 -6.22 -9.52 1.17
C LEU A 107 -5.48 -10.34 2.23
N GLY A 108 -5.49 -9.83 3.47
CA GLY A 108 -5.06 -10.51 4.69
C GLY A 108 -5.68 -11.89 4.85
N TRP A 109 -6.97 -12.00 4.59
CA TRP A 109 -7.69 -13.27 4.74
C TRP A 109 -7.42 -14.23 3.58
N VAL A 110 -7.36 -13.72 2.35
CA VAL A 110 -7.10 -14.55 1.15
C VAL A 110 -5.71 -15.17 1.19
N VAL A 111 -4.67 -14.38 1.47
CA VAL A 111 -3.30 -14.90 1.50
C VAL A 111 -3.05 -15.76 2.76
N SER A 112 -3.73 -15.48 3.89
CA SER A 112 -3.78 -16.42 5.02
C SER A 112 -4.37 -17.76 4.59
N ALA A 113 -5.52 -17.75 3.93
CA ALA A 113 -6.20 -18.95 3.48
C ALA A 113 -5.35 -19.76 2.49
N VAL A 114 -4.66 -19.11 1.54
CA VAL A 114 -3.73 -19.78 0.61
C VAL A 114 -2.53 -20.39 1.35
N ALA A 115 -1.98 -19.68 2.34
CA ALA A 115 -0.87 -20.20 3.13
C ALA A 115 -1.26 -21.42 3.97
N PHE A 116 -2.52 -21.51 4.43
CA PHE A 116 -3.04 -22.70 5.12
C PHE A 116 -3.46 -23.82 4.17
N ALA A 117 -4.03 -23.50 3.00
CA ALA A 117 -4.51 -24.49 2.02
C ALA A 117 -3.40 -25.26 1.30
N THR A 118 -2.17 -24.75 1.35
CA THR A 118 -0.98 -25.41 0.77
C THR A 118 -0.28 -26.34 1.76
N VAL A 119 -0.90 -26.63 2.92
CA VAL A 119 -0.41 -27.59 3.94
C VAL A 119 -1.12 -28.92 3.77
#